data_AF-A0A1V3N2K1-F1
#
_entry.id   AF-A0A1V3N2K1-F1
#
_cell.length_a   1.000
_cell.length_b   1.000
_cell.length_c   1.000
_cell.angle_alpha   90.00
_cell.angle_beta   90.00
_cell.angle_gamma   90.00
#
_symmetry.space_group_name_H-M   'P 1'
#
loop_
_entity.id
_entity.type
_entity.pdbx_description
1 polymer ?
#
loop_
_entity_poly.entity_id
_entity_poly.type
_entity_poly.pdbx_seq_one_letter_code
_entity_poly.pdbx_strand_id
1 'polypeptide(L)'
;MRFTVIAFLLMNFAASAYAQGYRQGPSEKDFAGYLFAYFKGNAVADEAVCFAISTDGYTYRALNGNRPVLDSKSISKTGGVRDPHILRAEDGKTFYMVLTDMTSSKGWDSNRGMVLLKSQDLLHWSHQAIDFQQRFTGQEDLKRVWAPQTIFDAAAGKYMIYWSMQHGNGPDIIYYAYANKDFTDFETDPKVLFMPKNGKSCIDGDIIEKNGIFYLFYKTEGHGNGIKLAMTDSLTSGKWIEQPGYKQQTRDAVEGSSVFRRNQSDQYILMYDVYGRGKYQFCTSDDLDRFKVIDQEIDMDFHPRHGTIIPLSRAELIRLTAKWGKPKDIPFAFKKNPILDGYYADPDILYANKTKRYYIYPTSDGFDGWGGFYFKTFSSADLIHWKDEGVILDLKKEVPWGPRHAWAPTITEKKVKGDYTYYYYFTAAQKIGVAVADQPTGPFKDSGRPLIDFKPPGVSGGQEIDPAVFNDPRSGKSYLYWGNGYLAVAELNTDMVSIKKNTIKVLTPDKTFREGVYVIFRNGIYYFLWSEDDTRSENYRVRYGTSTSPDGPIQIPENNLILQKDPAKGIYGTGHNSVLQVPGTDEWYIVYHRFSYPNGIRMGDAAGFHREVCMDRLYFDANGRILPVIPTH
;
A
#
# COMPACT_ATOMS: atom_id res chain seq x y z
N MET A 1 -15.84 -56.62 17.09
CA MET A 1 -14.85 -55.57 16.80
C MET A 1 -14.60 -55.55 15.30
N ARG A 2 -15.23 -54.62 14.57
CA ARG A 2 -14.98 -54.36 13.15
C ARG A 2 -14.60 -52.90 13.05
N PHE A 3 -13.37 -52.64 12.60
CA PHE A 3 -12.87 -51.29 12.32
C PHE A 3 -13.46 -50.83 10.99
N THR A 4 -14.26 -49.76 11.03
CA THR A 4 -14.71 -49.04 9.84
C THR A 4 -13.68 -47.94 9.57
N VAL A 5 -12.89 -48.10 8.52
CA VAL A 5 -12.04 -47.04 7.97
C VAL A 5 -12.95 -46.10 7.18
N ILE A 6 -13.17 -44.89 7.72
CA ILE A 6 -13.84 -43.82 6.98
C ILE A 6 -12.80 -43.18 6.07
N ALA A 7 -12.92 -43.42 4.77
CA ALA A 7 -12.17 -42.72 3.75
C ALA A 7 -12.65 -41.26 3.71
N PHE A 8 -11.77 -40.32 4.03
CA PHE A 8 -12.00 -38.90 3.81
C PHE A 8 -11.98 -38.64 2.29
N LEU A 9 -13.16 -38.34 1.73
CA LEU A 9 -13.25 -37.71 0.42
C LEU A 9 -12.64 -36.31 0.55
N LEU A 10 -11.47 -36.10 -0.05
CA LEU A 10 -10.95 -34.78 -0.36
C LEU A 10 -11.89 -34.13 -1.37
N MET A 11 -12.90 -33.41 -0.86
CA MET A 11 -13.57 -32.38 -1.67
C MET A 11 -12.53 -31.30 -1.96
N ASN A 12 -12.04 -31.29 -3.20
CA ASN A 12 -11.37 -30.14 -3.77
C ASN A 12 -12.36 -28.96 -3.70
N PHE A 13 -12.25 -28.15 -2.64
CA PHE A 13 -12.74 -26.79 -2.70
C PHE A 13 -11.90 -26.12 -3.79
N ALA A 14 -12.50 -25.95 -4.97
CA ALA A 14 -12.06 -24.91 -5.88
C ALA A 14 -12.19 -23.61 -5.08
N ALA A 15 -11.08 -23.16 -4.49
CA ALA A 15 -10.97 -21.78 -4.03
C ALA A 15 -11.42 -20.96 -5.23
N SER A 16 -12.51 -20.23 -5.07
CA SER A 16 -12.86 -19.20 -6.04
C SER A 16 -11.66 -18.28 -6.05
N ALA A 17 -10.85 -18.38 -7.11
CA ALA A 17 -9.78 -17.45 -7.37
C ALA A 17 -10.50 -16.11 -7.52
N TYR A 18 -10.57 -15.35 -6.43
CA TYR A 18 -10.97 -13.95 -6.49
C TYR A 18 -10.05 -13.34 -7.53
N ALA A 19 -10.63 -12.92 -8.66
CA ALA A 19 -9.88 -12.27 -9.71
C ALA A 19 -9.10 -11.14 -9.04
N GLN A 20 -7.76 -11.16 -9.16
CA GLN A 20 -6.89 -10.23 -8.46
C GLN A 20 -7.33 -8.80 -8.78
N GLY A 21 -7.99 -8.20 -7.80
CA GLY A 21 -8.61 -6.90 -7.94
C GLY A 21 -7.56 -5.81 -7.93
N TYR A 22 -7.98 -4.61 -8.32
CA TYR A 22 -7.17 -3.44 -8.07
C TYR A 22 -6.93 -3.27 -6.56
N ARG A 23 -5.68 -3.42 -6.11
CA ARG A 23 -5.29 -3.13 -4.72
C ARG A 23 -4.67 -1.74 -4.66
N GLN A 24 -5.38 -0.80 -4.03
CA GLN A 24 -4.84 0.53 -3.72
C GLN A 24 -4.07 0.49 -2.39
N GLY A 25 -3.13 1.43 -2.22
CA GLY A 25 -2.43 1.67 -0.96
C GLY A 25 -1.13 0.87 -0.77
N PRO A 26 -0.49 1.03 0.40
CA PRO A 26 0.77 0.38 0.73
C PRO A 26 0.60 -1.14 0.86
N SER A 27 1.64 -1.86 0.47
CA SER A 27 1.83 -3.28 0.74
C SER A 27 2.67 -3.46 2.01
N GLU A 28 2.75 -4.69 2.55
CA GLU A 28 3.47 -4.96 3.81
C GLU A 28 4.93 -4.48 3.80
N LYS A 29 5.61 -4.58 2.64
CA LYS A 29 6.99 -4.08 2.47
C LYS A 29 7.12 -2.56 2.61
N ASP A 30 6.03 -1.81 2.44
CA ASP A 30 6.02 -0.34 2.47
C ASP A 30 5.77 0.22 3.88
N PHE A 31 5.39 -0.63 4.83
CA PHE A 31 5.19 -0.21 6.21
C PHE A 31 6.53 0.12 6.88
N ALA A 32 6.62 1.36 7.35
CA ALA A 32 7.83 1.96 7.92
C ALA A 32 7.69 2.30 9.42
N GLY A 33 6.54 1.98 10.00
CA GLY A 33 6.27 2.23 11.41
C GLY A 33 4.86 1.86 11.81
N TYR A 34 4.42 2.42 12.92
CA TYR A 34 3.15 2.15 13.57
C TYR A 34 2.52 3.44 14.10
N LEU A 35 1.21 3.51 14.08
CA LEU A 35 0.40 4.49 14.78
C LEU A 35 -0.29 3.80 15.95
N PHE A 36 -0.16 4.36 17.15
CA PHE A 36 -0.93 3.98 18.32
C PHE A 36 -1.97 5.07 18.59
N ALA A 37 -3.25 4.74 18.43
CA ALA A 37 -4.37 5.57 18.86
C ALA A 37 -4.82 5.14 20.27
N TYR A 38 -4.92 6.08 21.21
CA TYR A 38 -5.25 5.80 22.62
C TYR A 38 -5.96 7.00 23.28
N PHE A 39 -6.45 6.81 24.50
CA PHE A 39 -6.82 7.91 25.41
C PHE A 39 -6.07 7.75 26.73
N LYS A 40 -6.15 8.73 27.65
CA LYS A 40 -5.24 8.77 28.80
C LYS A 40 -5.85 8.34 30.14
N GLY A 41 -7.15 8.51 30.32
CA GLY A 41 -7.72 8.41 31.67
C GLY A 41 -9.18 8.78 31.80
N ASN A 42 -9.62 8.96 33.04
CA ASN A 42 -11.02 9.27 33.39
C ASN A 42 -11.28 10.76 33.64
N ALA A 43 -10.25 11.61 33.60
CA ALA A 43 -10.50 13.05 33.61
C ALA A 43 -11.14 13.44 32.26
N VAL A 44 -12.07 14.40 32.26
CA VAL A 44 -12.75 14.85 31.04
C VAL A 44 -11.75 15.28 29.94
N ALA A 45 -10.62 15.87 30.33
CA ALA A 45 -9.55 16.27 29.40
C ALA A 45 -8.69 15.09 28.88
N ASP A 46 -8.78 13.93 29.52
CA ASP A 46 -8.07 12.70 29.18
C ASP A 46 -8.94 11.69 28.42
N GLU A 47 -10.26 11.92 28.36
CA GLU A 47 -11.25 11.23 27.52
C GLU A 47 -11.26 11.84 26.11
N ALA A 48 -10.10 11.74 25.47
CA ALA A 48 -9.85 12.29 24.15
C ALA A 48 -8.77 11.49 23.41
N VAL A 49 -8.92 11.39 22.09
CA VAL A 49 -8.00 10.64 21.23
C VAL A 49 -6.64 11.32 21.18
N CYS A 50 -5.60 10.58 21.51
CA CYS A 50 -4.19 10.93 21.37
C CYS A 50 -3.52 9.95 20.41
N PHE A 51 -2.44 10.39 19.75
CA PHE A 51 -1.63 9.56 18.87
C PHE A 51 -0.19 9.44 19.38
N ALA A 52 0.40 8.28 19.16
CA ALA A 52 1.83 8.04 19.28
C ALA A 52 2.33 7.28 18.04
N ILE A 53 3.62 7.39 17.74
CA ILE A 53 4.24 6.67 16.63
C ILE A 53 5.42 5.82 17.11
N SER A 54 5.72 4.78 16.35
CA SER A 54 6.92 3.97 16.50
C SER A 54 7.46 3.59 15.12
N THR A 55 8.79 3.46 14.98
CA THR A 55 9.42 2.95 13.75
C THR A 55 9.84 1.48 13.84
N ASP A 56 9.81 0.89 15.04
CA ASP A 56 10.30 -0.46 15.33
C ASP A 56 9.24 -1.39 15.96
N GLY A 57 8.16 -0.81 16.48
CA GLY A 57 7.10 -1.52 17.22
C GLY A 57 7.41 -1.73 18.70
N TYR A 58 8.43 -1.05 19.23
CA TYR A 58 8.90 -1.19 20.62
C TYR A 58 9.06 0.17 21.30
N THR A 59 9.63 1.14 20.58
CA THR A 59 9.85 2.50 21.04
C THR A 59 8.72 3.39 20.52
N TYR A 60 7.81 3.81 21.39
CA TYR A 60 6.69 4.68 21.04
C TYR A 60 6.88 6.08 21.63
N ARG A 61 6.55 7.11 20.86
CA ARG A 61 6.52 8.49 21.33
C ARG A 61 5.22 9.18 20.98
N ALA A 62 4.66 9.89 21.95
CA ALA A 62 3.46 10.67 21.77
C ALA A 62 3.66 11.79 20.74
N LEU A 63 2.73 11.89 19.80
CA LEU A 63 2.60 13.04 18.92
C LEU A 63 1.91 14.20 19.65
N ASN A 64 2.05 15.41 19.10
CA ASN A 64 1.40 16.62 19.62
C ASN A 64 1.71 16.91 21.11
N GLY A 65 2.86 16.45 21.61
CA GLY A 65 3.23 16.57 23.02
C GLY A 65 2.24 15.90 23.97
N ASN A 66 1.70 14.74 23.58
CA ASN A 66 0.71 13.97 24.34
C ASN A 66 -0.61 14.74 24.60
N ARG A 67 -0.93 15.71 23.74
CA ARG A 67 -2.23 16.38 23.71
C ARG A 67 -3.17 15.71 22.70
N PRO A 68 -4.50 15.83 22.90
CA PRO A 68 -5.47 15.27 21.97
C PRO A 68 -5.27 15.76 20.54
N VAL A 69 -5.52 14.86 19.58
CA VAL A 69 -5.48 15.15 18.13
C VAL A 69 -6.86 15.52 17.57
N LEU A 70 -7.91 15.29 18.35
CA LEU A 70 -9.30 15.62 18.05
C LEU A 70 -9.93 16.34 19.25
N ASP A 71 -10.87 17.24 19.00
CA ASP A 71 -11.69 17.84 20.05
C ASP A 71 -12.92 16.96 20.32
N SER A 72 -12.89 16.19 21.41
CA SER A 72 -13.98 15.30 21.83
C SER A 72 -15.33 15.99 21.89
N LYS A 73 -15.39 17.28 22.29
CA LYS A 73 -16.65 18.02 22.41
C LYS A 73 -17.31 18.28 21.06
N SER A 74 -16.51 18.39 20.01
CA SER A 74 -17.01 18.63 18.65
C SER A 74 -17.56 17.36 18.00
N ILE A 75 -17.09 16.17 18.40
CA ILE A 75 -17.37 14.91 17.71
C ILE A 75 -18.31 13.95 18.47
N SER A 76 -18.60 14.24 19.75
CA SER A 76 -19.35 13.36 20.64
C SER A 76 -20.55 14.09 21.25
N LYS A 77 -21.58 13.33 21.65
CA LYS A 77 -22.75 13.86 22.36
C LYS A 77 -22.48 14.07 23.85
N THR A 78 -21.62 13.25 24.45
CA THR A 78 -21.31 13.36 25.89
C THR A 78 -20.24 14.42 26.18
N GLY A 79 -19.39 14.75 25.21
CA GLY A 79 -18.28 15.69 25.34
C GLY A 79 -16.93 15.03 25.60
N GLY A 80 -16.88 13.70 25.68
CA GLY A 80 -15.68 12.88 25.84
C GLY A 80 -15.75 11.63 24.93
N VAL A 81 -14.58 11.08 24.60
CA VAL A 81 -14.47 9.85 23.81
C VAL A 81 -13.42 8.92 24.39
N ARG A 82 -13.64 7.61 24.25
CA ARG A 82 -12.78 6.56 24.81
C ARG A 82 -12.58 5.42 23.81
N ASP A 83 -11.65 4.55 24.14
CA ASP A 83 -11.45 3.25 23.48
C ASP A 83 -11.29 3.35 21.94
N PRO A 84 -10.34 4.17 21.43
CA PRO A 84 -10.17 4.34 20.00
C PRO A 84 -9.66 3.06 19.32
N HIS A 85 -10.50 2.51 18.45
CA HIS A 85 -10.09 1.48 17.49
C HIS A 85 -9.98 2.08 16.10
N ILE A 86 -8.80 1.93 15.47
CA ILE A 86 -8.51 2.41 14.12
C ILE A 86 -8.13 1.24 13.20
N LEU A 87 -8.60 1.28 11.95
CA LEU A 87 -8.11 0.40 10.89
C LEU A 87 -7.86 1.16 9.58
N ARG A 88 -7.03 0.56 8.73
CA ARG A 88 -6.96 0.88 7.30
C ARG A 88 -7.97 0.01 6.55
N ALA A 89 -8.79 0.63 5.73
CA ALA A 89 -9.75 -0.03 4.86
C ALA A 89 -9.04 -0.86 3.76
N GLU A 90 -9.74 -1.83 3.18
CA GLU A 90 -9.33 -2.66 2.04
C GLU A 90 -9.01 -1.87 0.77
N ASP A 91 -9.46 -0.61 0.67
CA ASP A 91 -9.03 0.29 -0.40
C ASP A 91 -7.61 0.86 -0.18
N GLY A 92 -6.97 0.50 0.94
CA GLY A 92 -5.61 0.86 1.33
C GLY A 92 -5.34 2.33 1.63
N LYS A 93 -6.31 3.23 1.42
CA LYS A 93 -6.16 4.69 1.58
C LYS A 93 -7.10 5.30 2.61
N THR A 94 -8.23 4.65 2.87
CA THR A 94 -9.23 5.12 3.82
C THR A 94 -8.91 4.55 5.19
N PHE A 95 -9.08 5.36 6.22
CA PHE A 95 -8.96 4.97 7.61
C PHE A 95 -10.31 5.14 8.29
N TYR A 96 -10.71 4.11 9.02
CA TYR A 96 -11.89 4.15 9.87
C TYR A 96 -11.45 4.12 11.32
N MET A 97 -12.10 4.93 12.14
CA MET A 97 -11.93 4.89 13.58
C MET A 97 -13.30 4.86 14.24
N VAL A 98 -13.46 4.03 15.26
CA VAL A 98 -14.67 3.99 16.09
C VAL A 98 -14.26 4.27 17.53
N LEU A 99 -15.11 5.05 18.21
CA LEU A 99 -14.88 5.48 19.59
C LEU A 99 -16.14 5.21 20.41
N THR A 100 -15.93 4.92 21.68
CA THR A 100 -16.98 5.01 22.69
C THR A 100 -17.31 6.49 22.99
N ASP A 101 -18.58 6.88 22.93
CA ASP A 101 -19.06 8.24 23.27
C ASP A 101 -19.38 8.31 24.77
N MET A 102 -18.43 8.82 25.57
CA MET A 102 -18.53 8.76 27.02
C MET A 102 -17.82 9.90 27.74
N THR A 103 -18.42 10.34 28.85
CA THR A 103 -17.73 11.13 29.87
C THR A 103 -17.92 10.49 31.24
N SER A 104 -16.87 9.89 31.83
CA SER A 104 -16.99 9.11 33.07
C SER A 104 -17.48 9.95 34.27
N SER A 105 -17.23 11.27 34.28
CA SER A 105 -17.76 12.17 35.31
C SER A 105 -19.29 12.29 35.28
N LYS A 106 -19.96 11.85 34.21
CA LYS A 106 -21.43 11.76 34.09
C LYS A 106 -21.96 10.38 34.52
N GLY A 107 -21.10 9.49 35.02
CA GLY A 107 -21.43 8.13 35.45
C GLY A 107 -21.13 7.06 34.40
N TRP A 108 -21.02 5.81 34.83
CA TRP A 108 -20.66 4.68 33.96
C TRP A 108 -21.78 4.25 32.99
N ASP A 109 -23.02 4.64 33.28
CA ASP A 109 -24.19 4.43 32.41
C ASP A 109 -24.47 5.65 31.50
N SER A 110 -23.53 6.61 31.40
CA SER A 110 -23.67 7.80 30.54
C SER A 110 -23.37 7.54 29.06
N ASN A 111 -23.06 6.30 28.71
CA ASN A 111 -22.36 5.94 27.48
C ASN A 111 -23.22 5.02 26.61
N ARG A 112 -24.17 5.61 25.89
CA ARG A 112 -25.12 4.86 25.04
C ARG A 112 -24.88 5.11 23.56
N GLY A 113 -23.67 5.58 23.23
CA GLY A 113 -23.36 6.06 21.91
C GLY A 113 -21.98 5.67 21.43
N MET A 114 -21.79 5.86 20.14
CA MET A 114 -20.56 5.56 19.42
C MET A 114 -20.27 6.70 18.47
N VAL A 115 -18.99 7.04 18.31
CA VAL A 115 -18.55 7.96 17.25
C VAL A 115 -17.87 7.15 16.16
N LEU A 116 -18.36 7.28 14.92
CA LEU A 116 -17.68 6.79 13.73
C LEU A 116 -16.88 7.93 13.11
N LEU A 117 -15.64 7.65 12.71
CA LEU A 117 -14.79 8.59 12.02
C LEU A 117 -14.18 7.96 10.77
N LYS A 118 -13.95 8.82 9.76
CA LYS A 118 -13.36 8.45 8.48
C LYS A 118 -12.33 9.49 8.06
N SER A 119 -11.19 9.03 7.56
CA SER A 119 -10.10 9.86 7.03
C SER A 119 -9.45 9.22 5.80
N GLN A 120 -8.77 10.03 4.99
CA GLN A 120 -7.87 9.56 3.92
C GLN A 120 -6.40 9.92 4.19
N ASP A 121 -6.12 10.58 5.32
CA ASP A 121 -4.81 11.15 5.60
C ASP A 121 -4.38 11.11 7.06
N LEU A 122 -5.21 10.52 7.95
CA LEU A 122 -5.00 10.45 9.40
C LEU A 122 -4.98 11.82 10.12
N LEU A 123 -5.17 12.93 9.40
CA LEU A 123 -5.14 14.28 9.96
C LEU A 123 -6.53 14.90 10.02
N HIS A 124 -7.30 14.75 8.95
CA HIS A 124 -8.63 15.32 8.80
C HIS A 124 -9.66 14.19 8.87
N TRP A 125 -10.65 14.36 9.73
CA TRP A 125 -11.64 13.34 10.05
C TRP A 125 -13.05 13.88 9.86
N SER A 126 -13.84 13.22 9.01
CA SER A 126 -15.29 13.33 9.10
C SER A 126 -15.78 12.43 10.23
N HIS A 127 -16.85 12.81 10.91
CA HIS A 127 -17.36 12.08 12.06
C HIS A 127 -18.89 12.04 12.09
N GLN A 128 -19.45 11.03 12.75
CA GLN A 128 -20.86 10.92 13.08
C GLN A 128 -21.02 10.27 14.45
N ALA A 129 -21.71 10.94 15.38
CA ALA A 129 -22.09 10.36 16.66
C ALA A 129 -23.47 9.70 16.56
N ILE A 130 -23.56 8.46 17.02
CA ILE A 130 -24.78 7.64 17.03
C ILE A 130 -25.19 7.42 18.48
N ASP A 131 -26.46 7.69 18.78
CA ASP A 131 -27.09 7.33 20.05
C ASP A 131 -27.96 6.09 19.81
N PHE A 132 -27.62 4.99 20.48
CA PHE A 132 -28.25 3.69 20.22
C PHE A 132 -29.70 3.63 20.69
N GLN A 133 -30.05 4.35 21.77
CA GLN A 133 -31.43 4.39 22.24
C GLN A 133 -32.34 5.15 21.27
N GLN A 134 -31.78 6.11 20.55
CA GLN A 134 -32.50 6.86 19.52
C GLN A 134 -32.51 6.13 18.18
N ARG A 135 -31.41 5.44 17.84
CA ARG A 135 -31.20 4.85 16.51
C ARG A 135 -31.85 3.48 16.32
N PHE A 136 -31.94 2.67 17.38
CA PHE A 136 -32.45 1.31 17.31
C PHE A 136 -33.65 1.13 18.24
N THR A 137 -34.65 0.39 17.78
CA THR A 137 -35.82 0.02 18.59
C THR A 137 -35.43 -1.02 19.65
N GLY A 138 -36.10 -1.01 20.81
CA GLY A 138 -35.86 -2.03 21.85
C GLY A 138 -34.59 -1.81 22.67
N GLN A 139 -34.10 -0.57 22.75
CA GLN A 139 -32.90 -0.18 23.49
C GLN A 139 -33.22 0.69 24.72
N GLU A 140 -34.47 0.67 25.20
CA GLU A 140 -34.95 1.54 26.28
C GLU A 140 -34.21 1.31 27.60
N ASP A 141 -33.79 0.06 27.88
CA ASP A 141 -33.02 -0.33 29.07
C ASP A 141 -31.51 -0.50 28.82
N LEU A 142 -31.03 -0.06 27.65
CA LEU A 142 -29.61 -0.08 27.31
C LEU A 142 -28.82 0.83 28.27
N LYS A 143 -27.83 0.25 28.95
CA LYS A 143 -26.96 0.97 29.89
C LYS A 143 -25.69 1.49 29.26
N ARG A 144 -25.10 0.71 28.34
CA ARG A 144 -23.76 1.01 27.81
C ARG A 144 -23.46 0.43 26.42
N VAL A 145 -22.64 1.15 25.66
CA VAL A 145 -22.05 0.77 24.36
C VAL A 145 -20.53 0.97 24.45
N TRP A 146 -19.80 -0.11 24.73
CA TRP A 146 -18.39 -0.04 25.12
C TRP A 146 -17.44 -0.65 24.10
N ALA A 147 -16.27 -0.02 23.97
CA ALA A 147 -15.11 -0.52 23.24
C ALA A 147 -15.44 -1.02 21.83
N PRO A 148 -15.99 -0.16 20.96
CA PRO A 148 -16.24 -0.56 19.60
C PRO A 148 -14.93 -0.83 18.88
N GLN A 149 -14.95 -1.86 18.05
CA GLN A 149 -13.87 -2.19 17.13
C GLN A 149 -14.45 -2.51 15.75
N THR A 150 -13.60 -2.62 14.74
CA THR A 150 -14.05 -2.77 13.36
C THR A 150 -13.17 -3.76 12.61
N ILE A 151 -13.80 -4.64 11.83
CA ILE A 151 -13.14 -5.64 10.99
C ILE A 151 -13.83 -5.69 9.62
N PHE A 152 -13.08 -6.00 8.56
CA PHE A 152 -13.68 -6.27 7.25
C PHE A 152 -14.14 -7.73 7.17
N ASP A 153 -15.43 -7.95 6.94
CA ASP A 153 -15.98 -9.27 6.67
C ASP A 153 -15.96 -9.50 5.15
N ALA A 154 -14.99 -10.31 4.70
CA ALA A 154 -14.82 -10.65 3.29
C ALA A 154 -15.99 -11.45 2.70
N ALA A 155 -16.72 -12.23 3.53
CA ALA A 155 -17.89 -12.97 3.08
C ALA A 155 -19.09 -12.06 2.83
N ALA A 156 -19.24 -11.01 3.64
CA ALA A 156 -20.27 -9.98 3.44
C ALA A 156 -19.84 -8.87 2.46
N GLY A 157 -18.54 -8.69 2.24
CA GLY A 157 -17.97 -7.56 1.49
C GLY A 157 -18.18 -6.22 2.19
N LYS A 158 -18.23 -6.19 3.53
CA LYS A 158 -18.61 -5.03 4.35
C LYS A 158 -17.76 -4.89 5.61
N TYR A 159 -17.72 -3.69 6.17
CA TYR A 159 -17.13 -3.45 7.48
C TYR A 159 -18.13 -3.79 8.58
N MET A 160 -17.77 -4.75 9.42
CA MET A 160 -18.46 -5.09 10.66
C MET A 160 -17.88 -4.24 11.78
N ILE A 161 -18.75 -3.54 12.51
CA ILE A 161 -18.39 -2.92 13.79
C ILE A 161 -18.95 -3.80 14.88
N TYR A 162 -18.18 -4.05 15.92
CA TYR A 162 -18.57 -4.89 17.06
C TYR A 162 -18.19 -4.21 18.37
N TRP A 163 -19.00 -4.41 19.40
CA TRP A 163 -18.89 -3.68 20.68
C TRP A 163 -19.62 -4.44 21.78
N SER A 164 -19.41 -4.02 23.03
CA SER A 164 -20.06 -4.64 24.20
C SER A 164 -21.29 -3.86 24.62
N MET A 165 -22.39 -4.55 24.94
CA MET A 165 -23.61 -3.92 25.48
C MET A 165 -24.12 -4.64 26.72
N GLN A 166 -24.78 -3.86 27.58
CA GLN A 166 -25.56 -4.35 28.71
C GLN A 166 -26.96 -3.75 28.71
N HIS A 167 -27.95 -4.62 28.86
CA HIS A 167 -29.37 -4.28 29.03
C HIS A 167 -29.80 -4.58 30.46
N GLY A 168 -30.39 -3.59 31.15
CA GLY A 168 -30.88 -3.77 32.51
C GLY A 168 -29.84 -4.36 33.46
N ASN A 169 -30.14 -5.52 34.05
CA ASN A 169 -29.22 -6.25 34.94
C ASN A 169 -28.63 -7.52 34.30
N GLY A 170 -28.74 -7.64 32.96
CA GLY A 170 -28.14 -8.73 32.20
C GLY A 170 -26.61 -8.66 32.14
N PRO A 171 -25.97 -9.72 31.62
CA PRO A 171 -24.53 -9.71 31.38
C PRO A 171 -24.17 -8.73 30.26
N ASP A 172 -22.96 -8.20 30.30
CA ASP A 172 -22.36 -7.55 29.14
C ASP A 172 -21.99 -8.62 28.11
N ILE A 173 -22.43 -8.47 26.86
CA ILE A 173 -22.04 -9.38 25.77
C ILE A 173 -21.70 -8.59 24.50
N ILE A 174 -21.04 -9.25 23.56
CA ILE A 174 -20.54 -8.60 22.35
C ILE A 174 -21.59 -8.70 21.25
N TYR A 175 -21.93 -7.56 20.67
CA TYR A 175 -22.81 -7.40 19.52
C TYR A 175 -22.04 -6.92 18.30
N TYR A 176 -22.66 -7.02 17.12
CA TYR A 176 -22.15 -6.44 15.89
C TYR A 176 -23.27 -5.86 15.03
N ALA A 177 -22.89 -4.96 14.12
CA ALA A 177 -23.69 -4.52 12.97
C ALA A 177 -22.76 -4.14 11.81
N TYR A 178 -23.30 -4.12 10.59
CA TYR A 178 -22.56 -3.66 9.43
C TYR A 178 -22.69 -2.15 9.26
N ALA A 179 -21.56 -1.47 9.10
CA ALA A 179 -21.52 -0.07 8.72
C ALA A 179 -22.02 0.12 7.29
N ASN A 180 -22.63 1.28 7.04
CA ASN A 180 -22.97 1.71 5.69
C ASN A 180 -21.73 2.08 4.88
N LYS A 181 -21.89 2.16 3.56
CA LYS A 181 -20.79 2.48 2.63
C LYS A 181 -20.04 3.78 2.97
N ASP A 182 -20.75 4.77 3.49
CA ASP A 182 -20.16 6.07 3.80
C ASP A 182 -19.44 6.09 5.16
N PHE A 183 -19.64 5.05 5.98
CA PHE A 183 -19.15 4.92 7.34
C PHE A 183 -19.68 6.00 8.29
N THR A 184 -20.98 6.27 8.17
CA THR A 184 -21.72 7.28 8.95
C THR A 184 -22.85 6.68 9.77
N ASP A 185 -23.34 5.49 9.43
CA ASP A 185 -24.42 4.80 10.15
C ASP A 185 -24.34 3.28 9.91
N PHE A 186 -25.28 2.52 10.44
CA PHE A 186 -25.42 1.08 10.27
C PHE A 186 -26.49 0.70 9.23
N GLU A 187 -26.22 -0.33 8.43
CA GLU A 187 -27.18 -0.92 7.50
C GLU A 187 -27.99 -2.06 8.11
N THR A 188 -27.61 -2.54 9.30
CA THR A 188 -28.27 -3.65 9.99
C THR A 188 -28.47 -3.34 11.46
N ASP A 189 -29.52 -3.89 12.06
CA ASP A 189 -29.72 -3.83 13.50
C ASP A 189 -28.65 -4.66 14.24
N PRO A 190 -28.30 -4.29 15.49
CA PRO A 190 -27.39 -5.04 16.34
C PRO A 190 -27.79 -6.50 16.51
N LYS A 191 -26.82 -7.40 16.33
CA LYS A 191 -26.97 -8.84 16.58
C LYS A 191 -25.91 -9.32 17.53
N VAL A 192 -26.22 -10.33 18.34
CA VAL A 192 -25.21 -10.96 19.22
C VAL A 192 -24.12 -11.57 18.36
N LEU A 193 -22.88 -11.15 18.59
CA LEU A 193 -21.68 -11.72 17.99
C LEU A 193 -21.17 -12.88 18.85
N PHE A 194 -21.05 -12.63 20.16
CA PHE A 194 -20.43 -13.56 21.10
C PHE A 194 -21.03 -13.44 22.50
N MET A 195 -21.34 -14.59 23.08
CA MET A 195 -21.67 -14.76 24.50
C MET A 195 -20.86 -15.97 25.02
N PRO A 196 -20.11 -15.83 26.13
CA PRO A 196 -19.37 -16.95 26.71
C PRO A 196 -20.30 -18.09 27.12
N LYS A 197 -19.84 -19.35 27.02
CA LYS A 197 -20.62 -20.54 27.38
C LYS A 197 -21.12 -20.55 28.83
N ASN A 198 -20.45 -19.83 29.72
CA ASN A 198 -20.84 -19.71 31.12
C ASN A 198 -21.98 -18.69 31.35
N GLY A 199 -22.40 -17.95 30.32
CA GLY A 199 -23.47 -16.95 30.37
C GLY A 199 -23.14 -15.67 31.14
N LYS A 200 -21.86 -15.44 31.47
CA LYS A 200 -21.43 -14.28 32.27
C LYS A 200 -20.82 -13.18 31.39
N SER A 201 -20.65 -11.98 31.96
CA SER A 201 -20.24 -10.77 31.25
C SER A 201 -18.88 -10.83 30.56
N CYS A 202 -18.84 -10.44 29.28
CA CYS A 202 -17.61 -10.19 28.54
C CYS A 202 -17.65 -8.82 27.87
N ILE A 203 -16.49 -8.15 27.82
CA ILE A 203 -16.32 -6.85 27.16
C ILE A 203 -15.01 -6.80 26.37
N ASP A 204 -14.73 -5.67 25.74
CA ASP A 204 -13.46 -5.33 25.07
C ASP A 204 -13.02 -6.41 24.08
N GLY A 205 -13.92 -6.76 23.16
CA GLY A 205 -13.61 -7.70 22.09
C GLY A 205 -12.55 -7.12 21.14
N ASP A 206 -11.59 -7.95 20.75
CA ASP A 206 -10.57 -7.65 19.74
C ASP A 206 -10.38 -8.87 18.83
N ILE A 207 -10.63 -8.70 17.53
CA ILE A 207 -10.66 -9.77 16.54
C ILE A 207 -9.56 -9.57 15.52
N ILE A 208 -8.71 -10.60 15.37
CA ILE A 208 -7.73 -10.69 14.30
C ILE A 208 -7.94 -11.95 13.47
N GLU A 209 -7.73 -11.85 12.15
CA GLU A 209 -7.78 -12.98 11.22
C GLU A 209 -6.38 -13.54 10.96
N LYS A 210 -6.26 -14.87 10.94
CA LYS A 210 -5.06 -15.59 10.54
C LYS A 210 -5.43 -16.91 9.87
N ASN A 211 -5.10 -17.03 8.59
CA ASN A 211 -5.26 -18.24 7.77
C ASN A 211 -6.72 -18.74 7.70
N GLY A 212 -7.68 -17.83 7.53
CA GLY A 212 -9.11 -18.10 7.47
C GLY A 212 -9.79 -18.29 8.82
N ILE A 213 -9.08 -18.09 9.93
CA ILE A 213 -9.60 -18.25 11.29
C ILE A 213 -9.58 -16.89 12.00
N PHE A 214 -10.69 -16.54 12.63
CA PHE A 214 -10.84 -15.35 13.45
C PHE A 214 -10.60 -15.67 14.93
N TYR A 215 -9.75 -14.87 15.57
CA TYR A 215 -9.34 -14.99 16.98
C TYR A 215 -9.93 -13.81 17.74
N LEU A 216 -10.98 -14.05 18.54
CA LEU A 216 -11.59 -13.06 19.43
C LEU A 216 -10.93 -13.13 20.81
N PHE A 217 -10.13 -12.12 21.11
CA PHE A 217 -9.69 -11.82 22.47
C PHE A 217 -10.80 -11.04 23.17
N TYR A 218 -11.18 -11.45 24.37
CA TYR A 218 -12.24 -10.77 25.12
C TYR A 218 -11.90 -10.72 26.60
N LYS A 219 -12.26 -9.62 27.25
CA LYS A 219 -12.13 -9.46 28.69
C LYS A 219 -13.32 -10.10 29.41
N THR A 220 -13.03 -10.88 30.44
CA THR A 220 -14.02 -11.32 31.44
C THR A 220 -14.34 -10.16 32.39
N GLU A 221 -15.62 -9.91 32.64
CA GLU A 221 -16.10 -8.79 33.45
C GLU A 221 -16.86 -9.29 34.69
N GLY A 222 -16.45 -8.82 35.88
CA GLY A 222 -17.08 -9.19 37.15
C GLY A 222 -16.88 -10.65 37.59
N HIS A 223 -16.09 -11.46 36.89
CA HIS A 223 -15.86 -12.87 37.23
C HIS A 223 -14.51 -13.42 36.72
N GLY A 224 -13.45 -13.09 37.45
CA GLY A 224 -12.12 -13.10 36.81
C GLY A 224 -11.99 -11.86 35.95
N ASN A 225 -10.82 -11.22 36.01
CA ASN A 225 -10.60 -9.91 35.39
C ASN A 225 -9.45 -10.05 34.40
N GLY A 226 -9.74 -10.81 33.35
CA GLY A 226 -8.70 -11.22 32.43
C GLY A 226 -9.15 -11.52 31.02
N ILE A 227 -8.16 -11.60 30.12
CA ILE A 227 -8.34 -11.81 28.68
C ILE A 227 -8.39 -13.30 28.38
N LYS A 228 -9.46 -13.72 27.70
CA LYS A 228 -9.65 -15.05 27.14
C LYS A 228 -9.67 -14.98 25.62
N LEU A 229 -9.62 -16.16 24.99
CA LEU A 229 -9.64 -16.32 23.54
C LEU A 229 -10.81 -17.23 23.13
N ALA A 230 -11.50 -16.85 22.06
CA ALA A 230 -12.41 -17.72 21.32
C ALA A 230 -12.10 -17.67 19.82
N MET A 231 -12.37 -18.76 19.11
CA MET A 231 -12.03 -18.89 17.68
C MET A 231 -13.26 -19.26 16.83
N THR A 232 -13.31 -18.76 15.60
CA THR A 232 -14.33 -19.15 14.60
C THR A 232 -13.73 -19.09 13.19
N ASP A 233 -14.30 -19.86 12.26
CA ASP A 233 -14.03 -19.76 10.82
C ASP A 233 -15.04 -18.83 10.11
N SER A 234 -16.05 -18.34 10.83
CA SER A 234 -17.10 -17.47 10.31
C SER A 234 -17.60 -16.53 11.40
N LEU A 235 -17.36 -15.22 11.22
CA LEU A 235 -17.71 -14.16 12.18
C LEU A 235 -19.18 -14.22 12.60
N THR A 236 -20.09 -14.44 11.65
CA THR A 236 -21.53 -14.37 11.90
C THR A 236 -22.20 -15.72 12.15
N SER A 237 -21.44 -16.82 12.25
CA SER A 237 -22.02 -18.16 12.46
C SER A 237 -22.61 -18.36 13.86
N GLY A 238 -22.21 -17.52 14.82
CA GLY A 238 -22.50 -17.69 16.24
C GLY A 238 -21.74 -18.87 16.88
N LYS A 239 -20.85 -19.55 16.15
CA LYS A 239 -20.12 -20.72 16.62
C LYS A 239 -18.69 -20.36 17.00
N TRP A 240 -18.49 -20.03 18.27
CA TRP A 240 -17.18 -19.71 18.81
C TRP A 240 -16.64 -20.85 19.68
N ILE A 241 -15.39 -21.25 19.44
CA ILE A 241 -14.68 -22.26 20.21
C ILE A 241 -13.77 -21.54 21.22
N GLU A 242 -14.22 -21.46 22.46
CA GLU A 242 -13.42 -20.92 23.57
C GLU A 242 -12.18 -21.77 23.84
N GLN A 243 -11.03 -21.11 23.92
CA GLN A 243 -9.74 -21.71 24.25
C GLN A 243 -9.50 -21.68 25.77
N PRO A 244 -8.74 -22.64 26.31
CA PRO A 244 -8.44 -22.69 27.73
C PRO A 244 -7.49 -21.58 28.17
N GLY A 245 -7.60 -21.22 29.46
CA GLY A 245 -6.68 -20.30 30.14
C GLY A 245 -6.90 -18.82 29.84
N TYR A 246 -6.23 -17.98 30.63
CA TYR A 246 -6.10 -16.54 30.35
C TYR A 246 -4.88 -16.29 29.47
N LYS A 247 -4.97 -15.30 28.58
CA LYS A 247 -3.90 -14.93 27.63
C LYS A 247 -2.97 -13.84 28.17
N GLN A 248 -3.43 -13.08 29.17
CA GLN A 248 -2.56 -12.16 29.90
C GLN A 248 -1.46 -12.91 30.67
N GLN A 249 -0.35 -12.22 30.93
CA GLN A 249 0.82 -12.76 31.62
C GLN A 249 1.02 -12.11 33.00
N THR A 250 -0.05 -11.52 33.54
CA THR A 250 -0.11 -10.92 34.87
C THR A 250 -1.29 -11.47 35.68
N ARG A 251 -1.19 -11.39 37.01
CA ARG A 251 -2.31 -11.68 37.93
C ARG A 251 -3.15 -10.45 38.25
N ASP A 252 -2.68 -9.27 37.90
CA ASP A 252 -3.45 -8.03 38.05
C ASP A 252 -4.64 -8.02 37.09
N ALA A 253 -5.65 -7.20 37.40
CA ALA A 253 -6.79 -6.99 36.53
C ALA A 253 -6.37 -6.24 35.26
N VAL A 254 -6.89 -6.68 34.11
CA VAL A 254 -6.56 -6.12 32.78
C VAL A 254 -7.81 -5.89 31.95
N GLU A 255 -7.71 -5.00 30.96
CA GLU A 255 -8.77 -4.70 29.99
C GLU A 255 -8.19 -4.13 28.68
N GLY A 256 -9.06 -3.86 27.70
CA GLY A 256 -8.68 -3.19 26.45
C GLY A 256 -7.58 -3.90 25.66
N SER A 257 -7.79 -5.18 25.34
CA SER A 257 -6.85 -5.92 24.49
C SER A 257 -6.79 -5.34 23.09
N SER A 258 -5.58 -5.30 22.53
CA SER A 258 -5.36 -5.07 21.11
C SER A 258 -4.24 -5.98 20.61
N VAL A 259 -4.50 -6.64 19.49
CA VAL A 259 -3.58 -7.54 18.82
C VAL A 259 -3.23 -7.01 17.45
N PHE A 260 -1.94 -6.96 17.15
CA PHE A 260 -1.46 -6.57 15.81
C PHE A 260 -0.29 -7.43 15.37
N ARG A 261 -0.16 -7.59 14.06
CA ARG A 261 0.99 -8.26 13.45
C ARG A 261 2.15 -7.28 13.31
N ARG A 262 3.37 -7.73 13.59
CA ARG A 262 4.58 -6.94 13.36
C ARG A 262 4.84 -6.81 11.85
N ASN A 263 5.20 -5.62 11.40
CA ASN A 263 5.57 -5.33 10.02
C ASN A 263 6.66 -6.30 9.55
N GLN A 264 6.47 -6.94 8.40
CA GLN A 264 7.46 -7.79 7.74
C GLN A 264 7.90 -8.99 8.61
N SER A 265 7.00 -9.47 9.47
CA SER A 265 7.22 -10.59 10.38
C SER A 265 5.92 -11.39 10.54
N ASP A 266 6.03 -12.69 10.80
CA ASP A 266 4.87 -13.54 11.14
C ASP A 266 4.49 -13.47 12.63
N GLN A 267 5.19 -12.65 13.41
CA GLN A 267 5.00 -12.50 14.84
C GLN A 267 3.91 -11.47 15.16
N TYR A 268 3.13 -11.75 16.20
CA TYR A 268 2.04 -10.92 16.70
C TYR A 268 2.38 -10.35 18.07
N ILE A 269 1.82 -9.18 18.37
CA ILE A 269 1.86 -8.54 19.68
C ILE A 269 0.44 -8.45 20.22
N LEU A 270 0.23 -8.93 21.44
CA LEU A 270 -0.95 -8.65 22.27
C LEU A 270 -0.56 -7.60 23.31
N MET A 271 -1.31 -6.51 23.38
CA MET A 271 -1.17 -5.48 24.40
C MET A 271 -2.48 -5.26 25.16
N TYR A 272 -2.39 -4.85 26.42
CA TYR A 272 -3.56 -4.56 27.26
C TYR A 272 -3.26 -3.62 28.43
N ASP A 273 -4.30 -2.90 28.88
CA ASP A 273 -4.27 -1.95 30.00
C ASP A 273 -4.32 -2.71 31.33
N VAL A 274 -3.27 -2.59 32.14
CA VAL A 274 -3.25 -3.04 33.54
C VAL A 274 -3.75 -1.88 34.40
N TYR A 275 -5.02 -1.52 34.20
CA TYR A 275 -5.62 -0.24 34.60
C TYR A 275 -5.45 0.10 36.09
N GLY A 276 -5.49 -0.89 36.99
CA GLY A 276 -5.27 -0.70 38.43
C GLY A 276 -3.83 -0.36 38.82
N ARG A 277 -2.88 -0.50 37.88
CA ARG A 277 -1.44 -0.23 38.05
C ARG A 277 -0.96 0.94 37.21
N GLY A 278 -1.80 1.53 36.36
CA GLY A 278 -1.44 2.63 35.47
C GLY A 278 -0.33 2.27 34.49
N LYS A 279 -0.26 1.01 34.04
CA LYS A 279 0.73 0.53 33.07
C LYS A 279 0.08 -0.29 31.98
N TYR A 280 0.73 -0.34 30.83
CA TYR A 280 0.42 -1.30 29.76
C TYR A 280 1.35 -2.51 29.84
N GLN A 281 0.88 -3.67 29.40
CA GLN A 281 1.72 -4.85 29.23
C GLN A 281 1.67 -5.31 27.77
N PHE A 282 2.84 -5.66 27.23
CA PHE A 282 3.01 -6.15 25.87
C PHE A 282 3.53 -7.57 25.90
N CYS A 283 2.95 -8.41 25.04
CA CYS A 283 3.33 -9.81 24.90
C CYS A 283 3.47 -10.19 23.43
N THR A 284 4.48 -10.98 23.10
CA THR A 284 4.68 -11.52 21.75
C THR A 284 4.13 -12.95 21.61
N SER A 285 3.68 -13.32 20.40
CA SER A 285 3.23 -14.68 20.06
C SER A 285 3.43 -14.98 18.57
N ASP A 286 3.76 -16.23 18.25
CA ASP A 286 3.81 -16.73 16.87
C ASP A 286 2.52 -17.49 16.48
N ASP A 287 1.69 -17.87 17.45
CA ASP A 287 0.52 -18.75 17.28
C ASP A 287 -0.81 -18.13 17.76
N LEU A 288 -0.78 -16.92 18.33
CA LEU A 288 -1.93 -16.23 18.94
C LEU A 288 -2.53 -16.93 20.18
N ASP A 289 -1.83 -17.92 20.73
CA ASP A 289 -2.29 -18.68 21.89
C ASP A 289 -1.32 -18.59 23.08
N ARG A 290 -0.02 -18.73 22.80
CA ARG A 290 1.05 -18.66 23.78
C ARG A 290 1.76 -17.32 23.70
N PHE A 291 1.81 -16.62 24.83
CA PHE A 291 2.28 -15.25 24.92
C PHE A 291 3.50 -15.12 25.84
N LYS A 292 4.50 -14.37 25.40
CA LYS A 292 5.70 -14.05 26.20
C LYS A 292 5.77 -12.55 26.44
N VAL A 293 5.93 -12.14 27.71
CA VAL A 293 6.09 -10.73 28.10
C VAL A 293 7.33 -10.12 27.46
N ILE A 294 7.17 -8.90 26.92
CA ILE A 294 8.24 -8.09 26.31
C ILE A 294 8.32 -6.68 26.91
N ASP A 295 7.73 -6.43 28.08
CA ASP A 295 7.69 -5.11 28.73
C ASP A 295 9.07 -4.43 28.84
N GLN A 296 10.15 -5.20 29.02
CA GLN A 296 11.52 -4.67 29.12
C GLN A 296 12.09 -4.18 27.79
N GLU A 297 11.47 -4.56 26.67
CA GLU A 297 11.82 -4.12 25.32
C GLU A 297 10.98 -2.88 24.91
N ILE A 298 9.90 -2.58 25.64
CA ILE A 298 8.99 -1.48 25.32
C ILE A 298 9.43 -0.20 26.01
N ASP A 299 9.49 0.88 25.25
CA ASP A 299 9.82 2.22 25.75
C ASP A 299 8.77 3.23 25.28
N MET A 300 8.09 3.88 26.22
CA MET A 300 7.03 4.86 25.95
C MET A 300 7.19 6.10 26.82
N ASP A 301 6.93 7.29 26.26
CA ASP A 301 6.92 8.58 26.98
C ASP A 301 5.53 9.03 27.44
N PHE A 302 4.55 8.12 27.39
CA PHE A 302 3.14 8.36 27.73
C PHE A 302 2.53 7.15 28.43
N HIS A 303 1.36 7.37 29.06
CA HIS A 303 0.60 6.34 29.76
C HIS A 303 -0.76 6.18 29.05
N PRO A 304 -0.86 5.24 28.10
CA PRO A 304 -2.11 5.01 27.39
C PRO A 304 -3.09 4.21 28.23
N ARG A 305 -4.37 4.35 27.90
CA ARG A 305 -5.44 3.42 28.20
C ARG A 305 -6.08 2.97 26.89
N HIS A 306 -6.62 1.75 26.91
CA HIS A 306 -7.34 1.05 25.83
C HIS A 306 -7.30 1.75 24.48
N GLY A 307 -6.51 1.20 23.56
CA GLY A 307 -6.35 1.71 22.21
C GLY A 307 -5.82 0.66 21.24
N THR A 308 -5.56 1.06 20.01
CA THR A 308 -5.20 0.15 18.91
C THR A 308 -3.95 0.65 18.18
N ILE A 309 -3.16 -0.31 17.67
CA ILE A 309 -1.98 -0.05 16.83
C ILE A 309 -2.23 -0.52 15.40
N ILE A 310 -1.93 0.35 14.43
CA ILE A 310 -1.93 -0.01 13.00
C ILE A 310 -0.57 0.28 12.35
N PRO A 311 -0.21 -0.44 11.27
CA PRO A 311 0.97 -0.12 10.49
C PRO A 311 0.80 1.19 9.69
N LEU A 312 1.89 1.95 9.60
CA LEU A 312 2.00 3.18 8.81
C LEU A 312 2.94 3.00 7.63
N SER A 313 2.56 3.50 6.46
CA SER A 313 3.49 3.70 5.35
C SER A 313 4.46 4.85 5.64
N ARG A 314 5.54 4.92 4.85
CA ARG A 314 6.49 6.03 4.89
C ARG A 314 5.79 7.38 4.71
N ALA A 315 4.91 7.49 3.72
CA ALA A 315 4.20 8.73 3.39
C ALA A 315 3.30 9.19 4.54
N GLU A 316 2.67 8.26 5.25
CA GLU A 316 1.78 8.56 6.38
C GLU A 316 2.55 8.99 7.62
N LEU A 317 3.67 8.31 7.92
CA LEU A 317 4.54 8.70 9.03
C LEU A 317 5.13 10.10 8.82
N ILE A 318 5.56 10.42 7.60
CA ILE A 318 6.01 11.77 7.24
C ILE A 318 4.87 12.78 7.42
N ARG A 319 3.67 12.47 6.95
CA ARG A 319 2.52 13.37 7.05
C ARG A 319 2.13 13.68 8.50
N LEU A 320 2.05 12.65 9.35
CA LEU A 320 1.75 12.79 10.77
C LEU A 320 2.79 13.66 11.49
N THR A 321 4.07 13.40 11.24
CA THR A 321 5.16 14.16 11.88
C THR A 321 5.35 15.56 11.33
N ALA A 322 5.02 15.81 10.06
CA ALA A 322 4.96 17.15 9.51
C ALA A 322 3.88 18.00 10.21
N LYS A 323 2.73 17.40 10.54
CA LYS A 323 1.64 18.09 11.24
C LYS A 323 1.89 18.27 12.74
N TRP A 324 2.33 17.21 13.42
CA TRP A 324 2.37 17.15 14.89
C TRP A 324 3.76 17.26 15.50
N GLY A 325 4.79 17.39 14.67
CA GLY A 325 6.19 17.39 15.07
C GLY A 325 6.78 15.98 15.11
N LYS A 326 8.07 15.87 14.76
CA LYS A 326 8.84 14.63 14.86
C LYS A 326 9.42 14.50 16.28
N PRO A 327 9.17 13.39 17.01
CA PRO A 327 9.84 13.10 18.28
C PRO A 327 11.37 13.03 18.10
N LYS A 328 12.13 13.61 19.04
CA LYS A 328 13.59 13.82 18.90
C LYS A 328 14.41 12.52 18.87
N ASP A 329 13.90 11.48 19.52
CA ASP A 329 14.58 10.22 19.79
C ASP A 329 14.04 9.04 18.97
N ILE A 330 13.14 9.29 18.01
CA ILE A 330 12.77 8.29 17.00
C ILE A 330 13.61 8.51 15.73
N PRO A 331 14.57 7.62 15.41
CA PRO A 331 15.33 7.70 14.18
C PRO A 331 14.42 7.40 12.98
N PHE A 332 14.32 8.34 12.05
CA PHE A 332 13.69 8.08 10.75
C PHE A 332 14.79 7.69 9.78
N ALA A 333 15.10 6.39 9.74
CA ALA A 333 16.00 5.84 8.74
C ALA A 333 15.19 5.45 7.49
N PHE A 334 14.57 6.44 6.84
CA PHE A 334 13.89 6.16 5.57
C PHE A 334 14.93 5.80 4.53
N LYS A 335 14.79 4.59 4.00
CA LYS A 335 15.49 4.14 2.81
C LYS A 335 15.16 5.09 1.64
N LYS A 336 16.13 5.34 0.76
CA LYS A 336 15.94 6.17 -0.44
C LYS A 336 15.05 5.45 -1.45
N ASN A 337 15.21 4.14 -1.55
CA ASN A 337 14.44 3.26 -2.41
C ASN A 337 13.54 2.29 -1.57
N PRO A 338 12.60 1.57 -2.23
CA PRO A 338 11.92 2.07 -3.42
C PRO A 338 11.34 3.47 -3.19
N ILE A 339 11.18 4.22 -4.27
CA ILE A 339 10.65 5.60 -4.22
C ILE A 339 9.12 5.66 -4.31
N LEU A 340 8.49 4.55 -4.71
CA LEU A 340 7.03 4.40 -4.75
C LEU A 340 6.58 3.29 -3.78
N ASP A 341 5.56 3.56 -2.98
CA ASP A 341 4.84 2.54 -2.19
C ASP A 341 4.05 1.63 -3.15
N GLY A 342 3.99 0.33 -2.89
CA GLY A 342 3.29 -0.67 -3.72
C GLY A 342 4.20 -1.44 -4.68
N TYR A 343 3.59 -2.27 -5.54
CA TYR A 343 4.30 -3.01 -6.59
C TYR A 343 4.12 -2.30 -7.93
N TYR A 344 5.23 -1.83 -8.48
CA TYR A 344 5.27 -1.07 -9.72
C TYR A 344 6.54 -1.43 -10.48
N ALA A 345 6.45 -1.40 -11.79
CA ALA A 345 7.54 -1.76 -12.67
C ALA A 345 7.62 -0.84 -13.88
N ASP A 346 8.61 -1.12 -14.74
CA ASP A 346 8.77 -0.50 -16.05
C ASP A 346 8.57 1.04 -16.04
N PRO A 347 9.30 1.80 -15.20
CA PRO A 347 9.00 3.20 -14.95
C PRO A 347 9.53 4.11 -16.07
N ASP A 348 8.67 5.01 -16.57
CA ASP A 348 9.08 6.19 -17.35
C ASP A 348 9.01 7.46 -16.48
N ILE A 349 9.99 8.35 -16.60
CA ILE A 349 10.13 9.58 -15.80
C ILE A 349 10.06 10.82 -16.71
N LEU A 350 9.19 11.76 -16.35
CA LEU A 350 9.03 13.04 -17.05
C LEU A 350 9.14 14.21 -16.07
N TYR A 351 9.91 15.24 -16.42
CA TYR A 351 9.69 16.56 -15.87
C TYR A 351 8.70 17.33 -16.75
N ALA A 352 7.51 17.62 -16.23
CA ALA A 352 6.48 18.34 -16.95
C ALA A 352 6.67 19.86 -16.82
N ASN A 353 6.94 20.55 -17.92
CA ASN A 353 7.14 21.99 -17.90
C ASN A 353 5.86 22.75 -17.54
N LYS A 354 4.68 22.19 -17.84
CA LYS A 354 3.39 22.81 -17.50
C LYS A 354 3.21 22.98 -15.99
N THR A 355 3.52 21.96 -15.21
CA THR A 355 3.27 21.93 -13.76
C THR A 355 4.52 22.16 -12.92
N LYS A 356 5.72 22.15 -13.54
CA LYS A 356 7.02 22.26 -12.86
C LYS A 356 7.25 21.13 -11.85
N ARG A 357 6.80 19.93 -12.19
CA ARG A 357 6.89 18.72 -11.34
C ARG A 357 7.42 17.54 -12.12
N TYR A 358 7.95 16.56 -11.40
CA TYR A 358 8.35 15.27 -11.90
C TYR A 358 7.18 14.30 -11.85
N TYR A 359 7.09 13.38 -12.81
CA TYR A 359 6.05 12.36 -12.90
C TYR A 359 6.66 11.02 -13.27
N ILE A 360 6.32 9.97 -12.53
CA ILE A 360 6.64 8.58 -12.87
C ILE A 360 5.39 7.89 -13.40
N TYR A 361 5.56 7.15 -14.49
CA TYR A 361 4.53 6.34 -15.13
C TYR A 361 5.01 4.90 -15.19
N PRO A 362 4.57 4.04 -14.25
CA PRO A 362 4.96 2.64 -14.23
C PRO A 362 3.87 1.71 -14.78
N THR A 363 4.27 0.47 -15.09
CA THR A 363 3.36 -0.69 -15.08
C THR A 363 2.81 -0.89 -13.65
N SER A 364 1.50 -1.11 -13.54
CA SER A 364 0.88 -1.57 -12.30
C SER A 364 1.20 -3.06 -12.10
N ASP A 365 2.13 -3.36 -11.20
CA ASP A 365 2.67 -4.71 -10.94
C ASP A 365 1.95 -5.36 -9.73
N GLY A 366 2.40 -6.53 -9.29
CA GLY A 366 1.76 -7.29 -8.22
C GLY A 366 0.54 -8.07 -8.69
N PHE A 367 0.39 -8.28 -9.99
CA PHE A 367 -0.64 -9.14 -10.61
C PHE A 367 -0.01 -10.38 -11.21
N ASP A 368 -0.57 -11.55 -10.96
CA ASP A 368 -0.09 -12.81 -11.53
C ASP A 368 0.03 -12.70 -13.06
N GLY A 369 1.20 -13.11 -13.60
CA GLY A 369 1.48 -13.09 -15.03
C GLY A 369 1.42 -11.69 -15.67
N TRP A 370 1.74 -10.65 -14.90
CA TRP A 370 1.63 -9.24 -15.33
C TRP A 370 0.21 -8.86 -15.76
N GLY A 371 -0.81 -9.43 -15.12
CA GLY A 371 -2.24 -9.26 -15.45
C GLY A 371 -2.83 -7.85 -15.24
N GLY A 372 -2.01 -6.86 -14.86
CA GLY A 372 -2.41 -5.47 -14.69
C GLY A 372 -3.11 -4.92 -15.94
N PHE A 373 -4.13 -4.08 -15.73
CA PHE A 373 -5.01 -3.59 -16.80
C PHE A 373 -5.24 -2.08 -16.75
N TYR A 374 -4.51 -1.37 -15.90
CA TYR A 374 -4.60 0.08 -15.74
C TYR A 374 -3.22 0.67 -15.50
N PHE A 375 -3.07 1.95 -15.81
CA PHE A 375 -1.88 2.75 -15.52
C PHE A 375 -2.17 3.80 -14.45
N LYS A 376 -1.16 4.08 -13.63
CA LYS A 376 -1.16 5.18 -12.66
C LYS A 376 -0.03 6.15 -12.95
N THR A 377 -0.08 7.32 -12.32
CA THR A 377 1.07 8.22 -12.27
C THR A 377 1.33 8.71 -10.85
N PHE A 378 2.59 9.04 -10.59
CA PHE A 378 3.06 9.56 -9.32
C PHE A 378 3.77 10.88 -9.56
N SER A 379 3.46 11.93 -8.79
CA SER A 379 4.09 13.24 -8.96
C SER A 379 5.00 13.62 -7.79
N SER A 380 6.09 14.32 -8.07
CA SER A 380 7.01 14.85 -7.06
C SER A 380 7.48 16.27 -7.39
N ALA A 381 7.74 17.06 -6.35
CA ALA A 381 8.40 18.36 -6.48
C ALA A 381 9.92 18.26 -6.31
N ASP A 382 10.40 17.24 -5.60
CA ASP A 382 11.75 17.18 -5.03
C ASP A 382 12.47 15.84 -5.28
N LEU A 383 11.83 14.92 -6.03
CA LEU A 383 12.29 13.56 -6.32
C LEU A 383 12.34 12.63 -5.10
N ILE A 384 11.92 13.10 -3.93
CA ILE A 384 11.95 12.35 -2.67
C ILE A 384 10.53 11.96 -2.28
N HIS A 385 9.60 12.93 -2.28
CA HIS A 385 8.22 12.73 -1.88
C HIS A 385 7.35 12.55 -3.11
N TRP A 386 6.78 11.35 -3.26
CA TRP A 386 5.93 10.97 -4.38
C TRP A 386 4.47 10.90 -3.95
N LYS A 387 3.62 11.65 -4.65
CA LYS A 387 2.17 11.62 -4.50
C LYS A 387 1.60 10.69 -5.55
N ASP A 388 0.86 9.69 -5.13
CA ASP A 388 0.00 8.89 -6.01
C ASP A 388 -1.14 9.77 -6.57
N GLU A 389 -1.16 10.00 -7.88
CA GLU A 389 -2.19 10.79 -8.56
C GLU A 389 -3.37 9.93 -9.05
N GLY A 390 -3.35 8.61 -8.79
CA GLY A 390 -4.41 7.70 -9.15
C GLY A 390 -4.27 7.11 -10.57
N VAL A 391 -5.37 6.48 -11.02
CA VAL A 391 -5.45 5.82 -12.33
C VAL A 391 -5.64 6.86 -13.43
N ILE A 392 -4.78 6.80 -14.45
CA ILE A 392 -4.78 7.75 -15.58
C ILE A 392 -5.34 7.16 -16.88
N LEU A 393 -5.38 5.82 -16.97
CA LEU A 393 -5.92 5.06 -18.10
C LEU A 393 -6.28 3.63 -17.64
N ASP A 394 -7.52 3.20 -17.86
CA ASP A 394 -8.04 1.85 -17.56
C ASP A 394 -8.37 1.13 -18.88
N LEU A 395 -7.56 0.12 -19.24
CA LEU A 395 -7.68 -0.54 -20.55
C LEU A 395 -9.03 -1.22 -20.75
N LYS A 396 -9.64 -1.76 -19.68
CA LYS A 396 -10.93 -2.46 -19.79
C LYS A 396 -12.06 -1.52 -20.19
N LYS A 397 -11.96 -0.25 -19.81
CA LYS A 397 -12.99 0.77 -20.05
C LYS A 397 -12.67 1.64 -21.27
N GLU A 398 -11.40 1.96 -21.45
CA GLU A 398 -10.97 3.05 -22.32
C GLU A 398 -10.23 2.57 -23.57
N VAL A 399 -9.76 1.31 -23.61
CA VAL A 399 -8.94 0.77 -24.70
C VAL A 399 -9.52 -0.56 -25.22
N PRO A 400 -10.64 -0.53 -25.97
CA PRO A 400 -11.36 -1.74 -26.37
C PRO A 400 -10.58 -2.69 -27.27
N TRP A 401 -9.58 -2.19 -28.00
CA TRP A 401 -8.71 -3.01 -28.86
C TRP A 401 -7.66 -3.82 -28.09
N GLY A 402 -7.46 -3.53 -26.80
CA GLY A 402 -6.49 -4.19 -25.93
C GLY A 402 -6.84 -4.10 -24.44
N PRO A 403 -7.90 -4.77 -23.94
CA PRO A 403 -8.42 -4.58 -22.58
C PRO A 403 -7.65 -5.36 -21.48
N ARG A 404 -6.37 -5.67 -21.71
CA ARG A 404 -5.51 -6.47 -20.81
C ARG A 404 -4.04 -6.08 -20.96
N HIS A 405 -3.23 -6.40 -19.95
CA HIS A 405 -1.78 -6.30 -20.01
C HIS A 405 -1.29 -4.87 -20.30
N ALA A 406 -1.59 -3.97 -19.36
CA ALA A 406 -1.16 -2.58 -19.36
C ALA A 406 0.32 -2.50 -18.95
N TRP A 407 1.23 -2.50 -19.93
CA TRP A 407 2.67 -2.61 -19.66
C TRP A 407 3.49 -1.44 -20.21
N ALA A 408 4.62 -1.20 -19.54
CA ALA A 408 5.79 -0.46 -19.99
C ALA A 408 5.45 0.79 -20.79
N PRO A 409 4.88 1.81 -20.12
CA PRO A 409 4.56 3.04 -20.81
C PRO A 409 5.81 3.88 -21.05
N THR A 410 5.68 4.85 -21.96
CA THR A 410 6.61 5.97 -22.11
C THR A 410 5.82 7.23 -22.42
N ILE A 411 6.33 8.40 -22.02
CA ILE A 411 5.62 9.66 -22.22
C ILE A 411 6.51 10.74 -22.81
N THR A 412 5.91 11.63 -23.58
CA THR A 412 6.53 12.89 -23.96
C THR A 412 5.58 14.08 -23.83
N GLU A 413 6.13 15.21 -23.41
CA GLU A 413 5.50 16.53 -23.47
C GLU A 413 5.88 17.24 -24.78
N LYS A 414 4.92 17.90 -25.44
CA LYS A 414 5.15 18.75 -26.62
C LYS A 414 4.39 20.05 -26.47
N LYS A 415 4.97 21.14 -26.96
CA LYS A 415 4.28 22.42 -27.05
C LYS A 415 3.46 22.48 -28.36
N VAL A 416 2.14 22.49 -28.24
CA VAL A 416 1.18 22.54 -29.36
C VAL A 416 0.32 23.79 -29.20
N LYS A 417 0.31 24.66 -30.22
CA LYS A 417 -0.49 25.91 -30.22
C LYS A 417 -0.31 26.80 -28.98
N GLY A 418 0.88 26.79 -28.37
CA GLY A 418 1.22 27.62 -27.22
C GLY A 418 1.04 26.98 -25.85
N ASP A 419 0.34 25.85 -25.75
CA ASP A 419 0.19 25.06 -24.52
C ASP A 419 0.92 23.70 -24.65
N TYR A 420 0.97 22.92 -23.58
CA TYR A 420 1.58 21.59 -23.52
C TYR A 420 0.53 20.49 -23.69
N THR A 421 0.85 19.55 -24.59
CA THR A 421 0.12 18.30 -24.84
C THR A 421 1.05 17.13 -24.52
N TYR A 422 0.48 16.08 -23.93
CA TYR A 422 1.18 14.88 -23.49
C TYR A 422 0.78 13.69 -24.37
N TYR A 423 1.77 12.97 -24.87
CA TYR A 423 1.60 11.76 -25.66
C TYR A 423 2.14 10.58 -24.87
N TYR A 424 1.24 9.68 -24.48
CA TYR A 424 1.49 8.54 -23.62
C TYR A 424 1.39 7.26 -24.42
N TYR A 425 2.53 6.65 -24.72
CA TYR A 425 2.60 5.38 -25.43
C TYR A 425 2.65 4.26 -24.43
N PHE A 426 2.01 3.14 -24.75
CA PHE A 426 1.88 2.03 -23.82
C PHE A 426 1.70 0.72 -24.56
N THR A 427 2.01 -0.38 -23.89
CA THR A 427 1.68 -1.71 -24.38
C THR A 427 0.32 -2.14 -23.82
N ALA A 428 -0.53 -2.69 -24.68
CA ALA A 428 -1.80 -3.32 -24.34
C ALA A 428 -2.02 -4.54 -25.23
N ALA A 429 -2.29 -5.70 -24.61
CA ALA A 429 -2.44 -6.98 -25.32
C ALA A 429 -1.31 -7.27 -26.35
N GLN A 430 -0.05 -6.98 -25.97
CA GLN A 430 1.16 -7.14 -26.80
C GLN A 430 1.15 -6.31 -28.10
N LYS A 431 0.53 -5.12 -28.06
CA LYS A 431 0.54 -4.12 -29.12
C LYS A 431 0.79 -2.75 -28.49
N ILE A 432 1.32 -1.81 -29.26
CA ILE A 432 1.61 -0.46 -28.75
C ILE A 432 0.50 0.49 -29.15
N GLY A 433 -0.09 1.16 -28.16
CA GLY A 433 -1.06 2.23 -28.31
C GLY A 433 -0.45 3.60 -28.01
N VAL A 434 -1.26 4.64 -28.23
CA VAL A 434 -0.96 6.01 -27.79
C VAL A 434 -2.23 6.68 -27.31
N ALA A 435 -2.16 7.32 -26.16
CA ALA A 435 -3.20 8.17 -25.61
C ALA A 435 -2.70 9.60 -25.43
N VAL A 436 -3.61 10.57 -25.50
CA VAL A 436 -3.29 11.99 -25.50
C VAL A 436 -4.01 12.70 -24.36
N ALA A 437 -3.32 13.64 -23.70
CA ALA A 437 -3.88 14.49 -22.65
C ALA A 437 -3.32 15.91 -22.70
N ASP A 438 -4.03 16.86 -22.09
CA ASP A 438 -3.56 18.24 -21.89
C ASP A 438 -2.89 18.45 -20.51
N GLN A 439 -2.85 17.41 -19.68
CA GLN A 439 -2.24 17.40 -18.35
C GLN A 439 -1.40 16.12 -18.17
N PRO A 440 -0.32 16.17 -17.39
CA PRO A 440 0.53 15.00 -17.15
C PRO A 440 -0.21 13.90 -16.35
N THR A 441 -1.29 14.25 -15.65
CA THR A 441 -2.15 13.34 -14.88
C THR A 441 -3.39 12.87 -15.64
N GLY A 442 -3.50 13.18 -16.94
CA GLY A 442 -4.71 12.92 -17.70
C GLY A 442 -5.87 13.87 -17.39
N PRO A 443 -7.10 13.53 -17.80
CA PRO A 443 -7.51 12.25 -18.39
C PRO A 443 -6.85 12.00 -19.75
N PHE A 444 -6.38 10.77 -19.96
CA PHE A 444 -5.80 10.35 -21.24
C PHE A 444 -6.87 9.76 -22.15
N LYS A 445 -6.88 10.19 -23.41
CA LYS A 445 -7.77 9.66 -24.43
C LYS A 445 -6.99 8.80 -25.42
N ASP A 446 -7.30 7.51 -25.47
CA ASP A 446 -6.72 6.59 -26.45
C ASP A 446 -7.01 7.03 -27.90
N SER A 447 -6.05 6.79 -28.80
CA SER A 447 -6.17 7.08 -30.23
C SER A 447 -7.15 6.16 -30.96
N GLY A 448 -7.69 5.14 -30.30
CA GLY A 448 -8.74 4.25 -30.77
C GLY A 448 -8.27 2.99 -31.48
N ARG A 449 -6.96 2.84 -31.70
CA ARG A 449 -6.34 1.68 -32.37
C ARG A 449 -4.89 1.52 -31.93
N PRO A 450 -4.31 0.31 -32.05
CA PRO A 450 -2.87 0.15 -31.89
C PRO A 450 -2.11 0.97 -32.96
N LEU A 451 -1.04 1.62 -32.53
CA LEU A 451 -0.06 2.29 -33.38
C LEU A 451 0.91 1.28 -34.01
N ILE A 452 1.33 0.28 -33.22
CA ILE A 452 2.16 -0.85 -33.66
C ILE A 452 1.49 -2.16 -33.25
N ASP A 453 1.12 -2.96 -34.24
CA ASP A 453 0.59 -4.32 -34.09
C ASP A 453 1.20 -5.29 -35.11
N PHE A 454 2.36 -4.93 -35.65
CA PHE A 454 3.06 -5.63 -36.70
C PHE A 454 4.57 -5.67 -36.44
N LYS A 455 5.22 -6.71 -36.96
CA LYS A 455 6.69 -6.85 -36.89
C LYS A 455 7.38 -5.99 -37.94
N PRO A 456 8.57 -5.44 -37.64
CA PRO A 456 9.43 -4.83 -38.64
C PRO A 456 9.77 -5.82 -39.78
N PRO A 457 10.01 -5.33 -41.01
CA PRO A 457 10.48 -6.18 -42.11
C PRO A 457 11.74 -6.97 -41.71
N GLY A 458 11.74 -8.29 -41.98
CA GLY A 458 12.86 -9.19 -41.68
C GLY A 458 12.89 -9.75 -40.25
N VAL A 459 11.95 -9.36 -39.39
CA VAL A 459 11.83 -9.88 -38.01
C VAL A 459 10.70 -10.90 -37.93
N SER A 460 11.02 -12.13 -37.49
CA SER A 460 10.06 -13.23 -37.34
C SER A 460 9.78 -13.63 -35.89
N GLY A 461 10.65 -13.24 -34.94
CA GLY A 461 10.50 -13.51 -33.51
C GLY A 461 10.15 -12.26 -32.68
N GLY A 462 10.21 -12.40 -31.35
CA GLY A 462 10.04 -11.28 -30.41
C GLY A 462 8.60 -10.76 -30.27
N GLN A 463 8.43 -9.61 -29.60
CA GLN A 463 7.13 -9.00 -29.33
C GLN A 463 7.12 -7.48 -29.51
N GLU A 464 5.96 -6.92 -29.86
CA GLU A 464 5.70 -5.49 -30.05
C GLU A 464 5.34 -4.83 -28.71
N ILE A 465 6.34 -4.71 -27.83
CA ILE A 465 6.19 -4.14 -26.48
C ILE A 465 7.29 -3.11 -26.18
N ASP A 466 7.26 -2.54 -24.98
CA ASP A 466 8.27 -1.61 -24.45
C ASP A 466 8.55 -0.40 -25.37
N PRO A 467 7.52 0.41 -25.69
CA PRO A 467 7.73 1.64 -26.43
C PRO A 467 8.65 2.60 -25.66
N ALA A 468 9.55 3.28 -26.38
CA ALA A 468 10.28 4.44 -25.89
C ALA A 468 10.14 5.60 -26.87
N VAL A 469 9.72 6.77 -26.41
CA VAL A 469 9.61 7.97 -27.25
C VAL A 469 10.79 8.89 -27.00
N PHE A 470 11.37 9.42 -28.07
CA PHE A 470 12.49 10.35 -28.00
C PHE A 470 12.28 11.53 -28.94
N ASN A 471 12.50 12.74 -28.43
CA ASN A 471 12.50 13.94 -29.25
C ASN A 471 13.93 14.36 -29.51
N ASP A 472 14.34 14.32 -30.77
CA ASP A 472 15.70 14.69 -31.15
C ASP A 472 15.89 16.21 -31.07
N PRO A 473 16.72 16.71 -30.14
CA PRO A 473 16.95 18.14 -30.02
C PRO A 473 17.74 18.72 -31.20
N ARG A 474 18.41 17.89 -32.02
CA ARG A 474 19.17 18.36 -33.18
C ARG A 474 18.29 18.62 -34.40
N SER A 475 17.41 17.67 -34.75
CA SER A 475 16.55 17.79 -35.93
C SER A 475 15.13 18.30 -35.64
N GLY A 476 14.69 18.27 -34.38
CA GLY A 476 13.31 18.54 -33.99
C GLY A 476 12.33 17.41 -34.30
N LYS A 477 12.79 16.30 -34.89
CA LYS A 477 11.99 15.11 -35.16
C LYS A 477 11.74 14.31 -33.88
N SER A 478 10.70 13.49 -33.90
CA SER A 478 10.42 12.54 -32.83
C SER A 478 10.55 11.11 -33.37
N TYR A 479 11.02 10.20 -32.52
CA TYR A 479 11.23 8.80 -32.83
C TYR A 479 10.51 7.93 -31.81
N LEU A 480 9.97 6.81 -32.27
CA LEU A 480 9.44 5.75 -31.43
C LEU A 480 10.32 4.52 -31.60
N TYR A 481 10.79 3.98 -30.49
CA TYR A 481 11.51 2.71 -30.40
C TYR A 481 10.64 1.66 -29.75
N TRP A 482 10.84 0.39 -30.07
CA TRP A 482 10.13 -0.70 -29.42
C TRP A 482 10.80 -2.06 -29.65
N GLY A 483 10.40 -3.04 -28.83
CA GLY A 483 10.58 -4.45 -29.11
C GLY A 483 11.17 -5.24 -27.93
N ASN A 484 10.71 -6.49 -27.81
CA ASN A 484 11.35 -7.54 -27.02
C ASN A 484 11.91 -8.60 -27.98
N GLY A 485 13.18 -8.96 -27.80
CA GLY A 485 13.95 -9.86 -28.68
C GLY A 485 14.50 -9.18 -29.94
N TYR A 486 14.05 -7.96 -30.25
CA TYR A 486 14.59 -7.09 -31.28
C TYR A 486 14.43 -5.63 -30.84
N LEU A 487 15.24 -4.72 -31.40
CA LEU A 487 15.02 -3.28 -31.27
C LEU A 487 14.65 -2.69 -32.63
N ALA A 488 13.52 -2.02 -32.71
CA ALA A 488 13.12 -1.25 -33.89
C ALA A 488 13.01 0.25 -33.58
N VAL A 489 13.10 1.08 -34.62
CA VAL A 489 12.85 2.52 -34.56
C VAL A 489 12.04 2.97 -35.78
N ALA A 490 11.19 3.98 -35.60
CA ALA A 490 10.59 4.74 -36.69
C ALA A 490 10.48 6.23 -36.33
N GLU A 491 10.57 7.10 -37.34
CA GLU A 491 10.21 8.51 -37.18
C GLU A 491 8.68 8.64 -36.99
N LEU A 492 8.26 9.42 -36.00
CA LEU A 492 6.86 9.79 -35.80
C LEU A 492 6.46 10.91 -36.78
N ASN A 493 5.19 10.92 -37.18
CA ASN A 493 4.61 12.10 -37.81
C ASN A 493 4.43 13.22 -36.79
N THR A 494 4.18 14.44 -37.29
CA THR A 494 4.00 15.64 -36.44
C THR A 494 2.77 15.55 -35.54
N ASP A 495 1.82 14.66 -35.84
CA ASP A 495 0.64 14.40 -35.01
C ASP A 495 0.97 13.59 -33.73
N MET A 496 2.16 12.98 -33.67
CA MET A 496 2.64 12.07 -32.62
C MET A 496 1.77 10.82 -32.40
N VAL A 497 0.73 10.61 -33.21
CA VAL A 497 -0.19 9.46 -33.14
C VAL A 497 -0.16 8.61 -34.40
N SER A 498 0.84 8.83 -35.26
CA SER A 498 1.17 7.97 -36.40
C SER A 498 2.68 7.94 -36.66
N ILE A 499 3.18 6.85 -37.25
CA ILE A 499 4.60 6.70 -37.64
C ILE A 499 4.79 6.77 -39.16
N LYS A 500 6.00 7.15 -39.59
CA LYS A 500 6.45 7.08 -40.98
C LYS A 500 6.98 5.68 -41.28
N LYS A 501 6.11 4.78 -41.74
CA LYS A 501 6.45 3.35 -41.95
C LYS A 501 7.69 3.10 -42.83
N ASN A 502 7.96 3.97 -43.81
CA ASN A 502 9.13 3.87 -44.68
C ASN A 502 10.47 4.20 -43.97
N THR A 503 10.42 4.66 -42.72
CA THR A 503 11.61 4.97 -41.90
C THR A 503 11.95 3.85 -40.91
N ILE A 504 11.17 2.76 -40.89
CA ILE A 504 11.38 1.66 -39.96
C ILE A 504 12.76 1.04 -40.18
N LYS A 505 13.54 0.93 -39.10
CA LYS A 505 14.84 0.23 -39.06
C LYS A 505 14.89 -0.70 -37.86
N VAL A 506 15.62 -1.80 -38.01
CA VAL A 506 15.98 -2.71 -36.92
C VAL A 506 17.40 -2.37 -36.46
N LEU A 507 17.56 -2.09 -35.17
CA LEU A 507 18.78 -1.59 -34.53
C LEU A 507 19.24 -2.47 -33.37
N THR A 508 18.85 -3.75 -33.33
CA THR A 508 19.23 -4.68 -32.26
C THR A 508 20.75 -4.64 -32.05
N PRO A 509 21.25 -4.20 -30.88
CA PRO A 509 22.67 -3.89 -30.70
C PRO A 509 23.54 -5.15 -30.74
N ASP A 510 23.20 -6.16 -29.94
CA ASP A 510 23.86 -7.48 -29.93
C ASP A 510 22.96 -8.53 -29.25
N LYS A 511 23.53 -9.70 -28.94
CA LYS A 511 22.85 -10.83 -28.28
C LYS A 511 22.38 -10.57 -26.85
N THR A 512 22.83 -9.47 -26.22
CA THR A 512 22.43 -9.11 -24.85
C THR A 512 21.10 -8.37 -24.82
N PHE A 513 20.61 -7.88 -25.96
CA PHE A 513 19.33 -7.18 -26.01
C PHE A 513 18.18 -8.12 -25.64
N ARG A 514 17.45 -7.79 -24.56
CA ARG A 514 16.14 -8.37 -24.27
C ARG A 514 15.03 -7.42 -24.66
N GLU A 515 14.94 -6.27 -24.01
CA GLU A 515 13.78 -5.35 -24.05
C GLU A 515 14.10 -4.01 -23.34
N GLY A 516 13.09 -3.18 -23.06
CA GLY A 516 13.20 -2.00 -22.18
C GLY A 516 14.21 -0.96 -22.68
N VAL A 517 14.13 -0.60 -23.96
CA VAL A 517 15.03 0.41 -24.55
C VAL A 517 14.73 1.81 -23.99
N TYR A 518 15.76 2.62 -23.78
CA TYR A 518 15.59 4.04 -23.47
C TYR A 518 16.66 4.89 -24.17
N VAL A 519 16.28 6.06 -24.68
CA VAL A 519 17.20 6.90 -25.46
C VAL A 519 17.34 8.28 -24.83
N ILE A 520 18.59 8.70 -24.61
CA ILE A 520 18.93 10.06 -24.16
C ILE A 520 19.91 10.71 -25.12
N PHE A 521 19.96 12.05 -25.09
CA PHE A 521 20.93 12.83 -25.85
C PHE A 521 21.72 13.74 -24.92
N ARG A 522 23.05 13.67 -25.00
CA ARG A 522 23.97 14.50 -24.22
C ARG A 522 25.21 14.83 -25.05
N ASN A 523 25.54 16.12 -25.15
CA ASN A 523 26.76 16.62 -25.80
C ASN A 523 26.99 16.07 -27.22
N GLY A 524 25.94 16.00 -28.04
CA GLY A 524 26.05 15.55 -29.44
C GLY A 524 25.94 14.04 -29.66
N ILE A 525 25.83 13.25 -28.57
CA ILE A 525 25.81 11.79 -28.60
C ILE A 525 24.42 11.30 -28.18
N TYR A 526 23.91 10.31 -28.91
CA TYR A 526 22.71 9.55 -28.55
C TYR A 526 23.14 8.31 -27.77
N TYR A 527 22.58 8.09 -26.58
CA TYR A 527 22.83 6.92 -25.76
C TYR A 527 21.58 6.05 -25.77
N PHE A 528 21.77 4.77 -26.09
CA PHE A 528 20.72 3.75 -26.11
C PHE A 528 20.96 2.83 -24.94
N LEU A 529 20.07 2.84 -23.96
CA LEU A 529 20.07 1.91 -22.83
C LEU A 529 19.09 0.78 -23.14
N TRP A 530 19.37 -0.43 -22.65
CA TRP A 530 18.46 -1.58 -22.77
C TRP A 530 18.65 -2.56 -21.62
N SER A 531 17.66 -3.43 -21.42
CA SER A 531 17.75 -4.51 -20.44
C SER A 531 18.26 -5.80 -21.05
N GLU A 532 19.13 -6.50 -20.32
CA GLU A 532 19.58 -7.86 -20.57
C GLU A 532 18.95 -8.83 -19.56
N ASP A 533 18.71 -10.06 -20.03
CA ASP A 533 18.08 -11.16 -19.28
C ASP A 533 16.57 -10.96 -19.04
N ASP A 534 15.89 -11.91 -18.39
CA ASP A 534 14.45 -11.90 -18.14
C ASP A 534 14.11 -11.15 -16.85
N THR A 535 12.99 -10.41 -16.80
CA THR A 535 12.57 -9.70 -15.59
C THR A 535 12.27 -10.63 -14.40
N ARG A 536 12.18 -11.95 -14.56
CA ARG A 536 12.10 -12.95 -13.47
C ARG A 536 13.47 -13.47 -13.01
N SER A 537 14.54 -13.10 -13.71
CA SER A 537 15.92 -13.44 -13.34
C SER A 537 16.47 -12.41 -12.36
N GLU A 538 17.14 -12.87 -11.30
CA GLU A 538 17.91 -11.97 -10.43
C GLU A 538 19.04 -11.22 -11.18
N ASN A 539 19.38 -11.67 -12.39
CA ASN A 539 20.40 -11.06 -13.25
C ASN A 539 19.84 -10.04 -14.25
N TYR A 540 18.54 -9.71 -14.21
CA TYR A 540 17.99 -8.62 -15.02
C TYR A 540 18.79 -7.32 -14.76
N ARG A 541 19.32 -6.71 -15.82
CA ARG A 541 20.38 -5.69 -15.73
C ARG A 541 20.40 -4.75 -16.92
N VAL A 542 20.96 -3.54 -16.77
CA VAL A 542 20.95 -2.51 -17.82
C VAL A 542 22.31 -2.36 -18.48
N ARG A 543 22.31 -2.34 -19.81
CA ARG A 543 23.45 -2.01 -20.66
C ARG A 543 23.21 -0.73 -21.45
N TYR A 544 24.27 -0.22 -22.07
CA TYR A 544 24.15 0.90 -23.01
C TYR A 544 25.02 0.78 -24.27
N GLY A 545 24.73 1.63 -25.24
CA GLY A 545 25.51 1.86 -26.45
C GLY A 545 25.32 3.30 -26.90
N THR A 546 26.10 3.73 -27.87
CA THR A 546 26.09 5.12 -28.35
C THR A 546 25.96 5.21 -29.86
N SER A 547 25.39 6.31 -30.36
CA SER A 547 25.41 6.65 -31.78
C SER A 547 25.56 8.15 -31.99
N THR A 548 25.92 8.53 -33.21
CA THR A 548 25.88 9.91 -33.70
C THR A 548 24.56 10.23 -34.41
N SER A 549 23.64 9.26 -34.51
CA SER A 549 22.30 9.39 -35.10
C SER A 549 21.23 8.78 -34.17
N PRO A 550 20.00 9.32 -34.11
CA PRO A 550 18.93 8.71 -33.31
C PRO A 550 18.49 7.35 -33.86
N ASP A 551 18.80 7.03 -35.12
CA ASP A 551 18.41 5.78 -35.78
C ASP A 551 19.61 4.88 -36.13
N GLY A 552 20.68 4.99 -35.34
CA GLY A 552 21.86 4.12 -35.39
C GLY A 552 22.85 4.40 -36.52
N PRO A 553 23.82 3.50 -36.75
CA PRO A 553 24.07 2.26 -36.02
C PRO A 553 24.50 2.50 -34.57
N ILE A 554 24.24 1.54 -33.68
CA ILE A 554 24.62 1.59 -32.27
C ILE A 554 26.04 1.01 -32.12
N GLN A 555 26.94 1.79 -31.52
CA GLN A 555 28.28 1.37 -31.13
C GLN A 555 28.28 0.95 -29.66
N ILE A 556 28.79 -0.24 -29.38
CA ILE A 556 28.80 -0.81 -28.03
C ILE A 556 30.18 -0.62 -27.40
N PRO A 557 30.30 0.14 -26.29
CA PRO A 557 31.57 0.26 -25.59
C PRO A 557 31.92 -1.03 -24.85
N GLU A 558 33.21 -1.27 -24.57
CA GLU A 558 33.68 -2.49 -23.89
C GLU A 558 33.05 -2.66 -22.48
N ASN A 559 32.97 -1.58 -21.71
CA ASN A 559 32.38 -1.56 -20.37
C ASN A 559 30.96 -1.00 -20.41
N ASN A 560 30.04 -1.72 -21.05
CA ASN A 560 28.67 -1.24 -21.26
C ASN A 560 27.62 -1.68 -20.24
N LEU A 561 27.96 -2.55 -19.29
CA LEU A 561 27.05 -2.95 -18.21
C LEU A 561 27.06 -1.88 -17.11
N ILE A 562 25.94 -1.18 -16.93
CA ILE A 562 25.87 0.02 -16.08
C ILE A 562 24.99 -0.14 -14.84
N LEU A 563 24.07 -1.09 -14.78
CA LEU A 563 23.27 -1.37 -13.59
C LEU A 563 23.08 -2.86 -13.44
N GLN A 564 23.35 -3.41 -12.25
CA GLN A 564 23.24 -4.83 -11.95
C GLN A 564 22.94 -5.06 -10.47
N LYS A 565 22.58 -6.30 -10.12
CA LYS A 565 22.35 -6.75 -8.74
C LYS A 565 23.52 -6.43 -7.79
N ASP A 566 23.20 -6.22 -6.52
CA ASP A 566 24.15 -6.11 -5.41
C ASP A 566 23.71 -7.09 -4.30
N PRO A 567 24.16 -8.36 -4.35
CA PRO A 567 23.72 -9.39 -3.41
C PRO A 567 24.12 -9.10 -1.96
N ALA A 568 25.20 -8.34 -1.74
CA ALA A 568 25.62 -7.95 -0.39
C ALA A 568 24.60 -7.02 0.30
N LYS A 569 23.76 -6.35 -0.49
CA LYS A 569 22.62 -5.53 -0.02
C LYS A 569 21.27 -6.18 -0.30
N GLY A 570 21.22 -7.42 -0.79
CA GLY A 570 19.97 -8.07 -1.17
C GLY A 570 19.21 -7.37 -2.30
N ILE A 571 19.92 -6.68 -3.21
CA ILE A 571 19.33 -5.99 -4.38
C ILE A 571 19.47 -6.91 -5.60
N TYR A 572 18.36 -7.22 -6.27
CA TYR A 572 18.31 -8.18 -7.38
C TYR A 572 17.39 -7.72 -8.52
N GLY A 573 17.65 -8.19 -9.75
CA GLY A 573 16.76 -7.96 -10.90
C GLY A 573 16.61 -6.49 -11.30
N THR A 574 17.70 -5.73 -11.31
CA THR A 574 17.73 -4.28 -11.55
C THR A 574 17.75 -3.95 -13.05
N GLY A 575 16.57 -3.92 -13.69
CA GLY A 575 16.45 -3.59 -15.10
C GLY A 575 15.23 -2.73 -15.40
N HIS A 576 14.89 -2.65 -16.69
CA HIS A 576 13.90 -1.75 -17.31
C HIS A 576 13.97 -0.34 -16.75
N ASN A 577 14.66 0.54 -17.47
CA ASN A 577 14.93 1.88 -16.96
C ASN A 577 14.38 2.99 -17.86
N SER A 578 14.22 4.15 -17.23
CA SER A 578 14.22 5.46 -17.87
C SER A 578 15.32 6.33 -17.28
N VAL A 579 15.55 7.51 -17.84
CA VAL A 579 16.58 8.44 -17.38
C VAL A 579 16.03 9.86 -17.33
N LEU A 580 16.23 10.52 -16.19
CA LEU A 580 15.88 11.91 -15.97
C LEU A 580 17.14 12.78 -16.05
N GLN A 581 17.08 13.83 -16.85
CA GLN A 581 17.95 15.00 -16.69
C GLN A 581 17.24 16.03 -15.80
N VAL A 582 17.89 16.49 -14.74
CA VAL A 582 17.35 17.58 -13.93
C VAL A 582 17.30 18.86 -14.80
N PRO A 583 16.13 19.51 -14.93
CA PRO A 583 15.94 20.62 -15.87
C PRO A 583 16.97 21.72 -15.70
N GLY A 584 17.61 22.11 -16.81
CA GLY A 584 18.59 23.20 -16.83
C GLY A 584 19.97 22.84 -16.27
N THR A 585 20.24 21.56 -15.99
CA THR A 585 21.53 21.10 -15.43
C THR A 585 22.07 19.90 -16.21
N ASP A 586 23.34 19.55 -15.98
CA ASP A 586 23.94 18.29 -16.45
C ASP A 586 23.91 17.21 -15.35
N GLU A 587 22.85 17.22 -14.53
CA GLU A 587 22.63 16.23 -13.50
C GLU A 587 21.61 15.18 -13.94
N TRP A 588 21.95 13.90 -13.73
CA TRP A 588 21.19 12.78 -14.28
C TRP A 588 20.84 11.74 -13.21
N TYR A 589 19.67 11.14 -13.37
CA TYR A 589 19.18 10.03 -12.56
C TYR A 589 18.69 8.92 -13.48
N ILE A 590 18.97 7.67 -13.11
CA ILE A 590 18.33 6.49 -13.70
C ILE A 590 17.16 6.09 -12.80
N VAL A 591 16.00 5.85 -13.39
CA VAL A 591 14.82 5.32 -12.70
C VAL A 591 14.58 3.93 -13.27
N TYR A 592 14.45 2.93 -12.41
CA TYR A 592 14.42 1.51 -12.81
C TYR A 592 13.56 0.71 -11.85
N HIS A 593 13.32 -0.57 -12.12
CA HIS A 593 12.71 -1.46 -11.13
C HIS A 593 13.68 -2.53 -10.64
N ARG A 594 13.39 -3.11 -9.47
CA ARG A 594 14.07 -4.30 -8.95
C ARG A 594 13.08 -5.28 -8.34
N PHE A 595 13.54 -6.48 -7.97
CA PHE A 595 12.75 -7.36 -7.10
C PHE A 595 12.44 -6.66 -5.78
N SER A 596 11.21 -6.83 -5.29
CA SER A 596 10.81 -6.28 -3.99
C SER A 596 11.74 -6.70 -2.87
N TYR A 597 12.16 -5.76 -2.05
CA TYR A 597 13.02 -6.04 -0.90
C TYR A 597 12.17 -6.20 0.38
N PRO A 598 12.53 -7.12 1.32
CA PRO A 598 13.62 -8.09 1.25
C PRO A 598 13.24 -9.43 0.61
N ASN A 599 11.95 -9.66 0.37
CA ASN A 599 11.41 -11.01 0.17
C ASN A 599 11.31 -11.44 -1.30
N GLY A 600 11.41 -10.51 -2.27
CA GLY A 600 11.22 -10.78 -3.69
C GLY A 600 12.09 -11.92 -4.22
N ILE A 601 13.35 -12.02 -3.78
CA ILE A 601 14.25 -13.11 -4.18
C ILE A 601 13.76 -14.51 -3.79
N ARG A 602 12.87 -14.62 -2.79
CA ARG A 602 12.30 -15.88 -2.31
C ARG A 602 10.98 -16.24 -3.01
N MET A 603 10.49 -15.42 -3.92
CA MET A 603 9.18 -15.59 -4.58
C MET A 603 9.25 -16.46 -5.84
N GLY A 604 10.44 -16.91 -6.26
CA GLY A 604 10.61 -17.59 -7.55
C GLY A 604 10.20 -16.69 -8.72
N ASP A 605 9.52 -17.24 -9.72
CA ASP A 605 9.02 -16.48 -10.88
C ASP A 605 8.14 -15.29 -10.50
N ALA A 606 7.45 -15.35 -9.35
CA ALA A 606 6.60 -14.27 -8.90
C ALA A 606 7.38 -12.98 -8.55
N ALA A 607 8.69 -13.08 -8.36
CA ALA A 607 9.56 -11.91 -8.21
C ALA A 607 9.48 -10.96 -9.42
N GLY A 608 9.33 -11.54 -10.63
CA GLY A 608 9.26 -10.76 -11.87
C GLY A 608 7.95 -10.02 -12.08
N PHE A 609 6.93 -10.24 -11.26
CA PHE A 609 5.70 -9.46 -11.22
C PHE A 609 5.37 -8.95 -9.80
N HIS A 610 6.37 -8.86 -8.92
CA HIS A 610 6.33 -8.21 -7.61
C HIS A 610 7.55 -7.29 -7.45
N ARG A 611 7.68 -6.34 -8.37
CA ARG A 611 8.82 -5.43 -8.48
C ARG A 611 8.53 -4.09 -7.81
N GLU A 612 9.59 -3.32 -7.60
CA GLU A 612 9.51 -2.00 -6.97
C GLU A 612 10.38 -0.97 -7.71
N VAL A 613 9.86 0.25 -7.86
CA VAL A 613 10.54 1.35 -8.57
C VAL A 613 11.59 2.01 -7.69
N CYS A 614 12.79 2.16 -8.23
CA CYS A 614 13.97 2.74 -7.61
C CYS A 614 14.55 3.87 -8.47
N MET A 615 15.36 4.72 -7.85
CA MET A 615 16.09 5.78 -8.54
C MET A 615 17.46 5.99 -7.91
N ASP A 616 18.47 6.17 -8.75
CA ASP A 616 19.85 6.44 -8.35
C ASP A 616 20.53 7.40 -9.33
N ARG A 617 21.66 8.00 -8.91
CA ARG A 617 22.42 8.93 -9.76
C ARG A 617 23.07 8.21 -10.93
N LEU A 618 22.99 8.83 -12.11
CA LEU A 618 23.71 8.44 -13.32
C LEU A 618 24.84 9.44 -13.54
N TYR A 619 26.07 8.95 -13.70
CA TYR A 619 27.24 9.79 -13.93
C TYR A 619 27.89 9.48 -15.28
N PHE A 620 28.53 10.48 -15.85
CA PHE A 620 29.35 10.35 -17.05
C PHE A 620 30.80 10.69 -16.72
N ASP A 621 31.74 9.95 -17.31
CA ASP A 621 33.16 10.31 -17.27
C ASP A 621 33.49 11.48 -18.22
N ALA A 622 34.74 11.94 -18.19
CA ALA A 622 35.22 13.02 -19.05
C ALA A 622 35.16 12.69 -20.56
N ASN A 623 35.12 11.42 -20.93
CA ASN A 623 34.99 10.95 -22.32
C ASN A 623 33.53 10.73 -22.73
N GLY A 624 32.56 11.03 -21.85
CA GLY A 624 31.14 10.81 -22.08
C GLY A 624 30.69 9.36 -21.88
N ARG A 625 31.50 8.47 -21.31
CA ARG A 625 31.04 7.11 -20.97
C ARG A 625 30.16 7.15 -19.72
N ILE A 626 29.11 6.32 -19.70
CA ILE A 626 28.29 6.15 -18.50
C ILE A 626 29.09 5.35 -17.48
N LEU A 627 29.20 5.86 -16.26
CA LEU A 627 29.81 5.14 -15.14
C LEU A 627 28.81 4.13 -14.56
N PRO A 628 29.28 2.97 -14.04
CA PRO A 628 28.41 2.03 -13.35
C PRO A 628 27.63 2.69 -12.21
N VAL A 629 26.32 2.49 -12.22
CA VAL A 629 25.37 2.95 -11.21
C VAL A 629 25.51 2.07 -9.97
N ILE A 630 25.52 2.70 -8.80
CA ILE A 630 25.52 2.00 -7.51
C ILE A 630 24.07 1.98 -7.01
N PRO A 631 23.35 0.83 -7.09
CA PRO A 631 21.98 0.77 -6.60
C PRO A 631 21.95 0.91 -5.08
N THR A 632 20.98 1.68 -4.58
CA THR A 632 20.84 1.97 -3.15
C THR A 632 19.54 1.44 -2.53
N HIS A 633 19.52 1.36 -1.20
CA HIS A 633 18.35 0.99 -0.45
C HIS A 633 17.37 2.11 -0.30
#